data_AF-H1YIW9-F1
#
_entry.id   AF-H1YIW9-F1
#
_cell.length_a   1.000
_cell.length_b   1.000
_cell.length_c   1.000
_cell.angle_alpha   90.00
_cell.angle_beta   90.00
_cell.angle_gamma   90.00
#
_symmetry.space_group_name_H-M   'P 1'
#
loop_
_entity.id
_entity.type
_entity.pdbx_description
1 polymer ?
#
loop_
_entity_poly.entity_id
_entity_poly.type
_entity_poly.pdbx_seq_one_letter_code
_entity_poly.pdbx_strand_id
1 'polypeptide(L)'
;MPGFLHEDKMKNTTLTIGLTALLLNATTAAIAQIKTYTVADAHSHNDYKNNIPFYRAYEKGFGSIEADVYAVNGQLMVAHNKSEISASRSLKTLYIDPLIEKFNRDGQRNLRLLIEIKEDYKAVLPLIIKELKPLEKYFSYPGHPGRLSIVMTGAVPPAAQLNNYPDWILFDVDHLNGFTAAQWKKVGLVSFPFGKYVRWNGKGVLNAEEIGKVKGAIDSVHHTGKLVRFWETPDTKSSWLAIMRLGVDIIGTDKIEELGDFLNKKEKSEYTELQPYSIYHPTYKSDGEVKKVKNIILCIGDGMGLSQLYATYSANRGQLNIFQMLNAGFSVTYSADAYITDSAAGATAFASGQKTNDRAIGVDAAGKPLRSLADYSADAGKKIADIVLCELTDATPAAFYAHEAERSHATAIANQIVSSPVDLFLGSGYNDFTQQLNGQTPVDQMKQRGYTIIRNFDEFLNTPSTKVLALMDDSVTRPKMQGRGNYLPLAFKKVTQTFKDAPKGFFMMIEGSQIDHGGHANNLKQVITENTDFDRMVGDALRFADEDGETLVIVTADHETGGLTLLDGNIGKGYVWGDFSTNDHTGTPVPVFAYGPHSLDFRGVFNNTEIFNKIRALIK
;
A
#
# COMPACT_ATOMS: atom_id res chain seq x y z
N MET A 1 -37.58 36.04 -73.60
CA MET A 1 -37.88 37.37 -74.18
C MET A 1 -39.33 37.70 -73.88
N PRO A 2 -39.68 38.98 -73.62
CA PRO A 2 -39.45 39.81 -72.43
C PRO A 2 -40.82 40.12 -71.74
N GLY A 3 -40.98 40.71 -70.55
CA GLY A 3 -40.33 41.88 -69.96
C GLY A 3 -41.21 42.54 -68.87
N PHE A 4 -40.54 43.07 -67.83
CA PHE A 4 -40.83 44.32 -67.09
C PHE A 4 -42.13 44.42 -66.25
N LEU A 5 -42.16 44.85 -64.97
CA LEU A 5 -41.59 45.99 -64.21
C LEU A 5 -41.65 45.60 -62.69
N HIS A 6 -40.97 46.16 -61.68
CA HIS A 6 -40.44 47.50 -61.45
C HIS A 6 -39.41 47.48 -60.28
N GLU A 7 -38.49 48.44 -60.29
CA GLU A 7 -37.44 48.71 -59.31
C GLU A 7 -37.99 49.23 -57.96
N ASP A 8 -37.25 48.96 -56.88
CA ASP A 8 -36.97 50.02 -55.89
C ASP A 8 -35.56 49.85 -55.31
N LYS A 9 -34.79 50.94 -55.35
CA LYS A 9 -33.40 51.07 -54.88
C LYS A 9 -33.38 51.61 -53.45
N MET A 10 -32.50 51.11 -52.59
CA MET A 10 -31.43 51.93 -51.98
C MET A 10 -30.52 51.17 -51.00
N LYS A 11 -29.21 51.33 -51.27
CA LYS A 11 -28.09 51.58 -50.34
C LYS A 11 -27.40 50.40 -49.65
N ASN A 12 -26.26 50.05 -50.27
CA ASN A 12 -25.08 49.43 -49.69
C ASN A 12 -24.65 50.05 -48.37
N THR A 13 -24.48 49.22 -47.35
CA THR A 13 -23.51 49.46 -46.27
C THR A 13 -22.68 48.19 -46.11
N THR A 14 -21.39 48.30 -46.42
CA THR A 14 -20.39 47.25 -46.34
C THR A 14 -20.20 46.83 -44.89
N LEU A 15 -20.65 45.63 -44.52
CA LEU A 15 -20.40 45.07 -43.19
C LEU A 15 -19.06 44.33 -43.20
N THR A 16 -18.07 44.90 -42.52
CA THR A 16 -16.78 44.27 -42.23
C THR A 16 -17.03 43.06 -41.33
N ILE A 17 -16.81 41.84 -41.85
CA ILE A 17 -16.86 40.62 -41.04
C ILE A 17 -15.62 40.61 -40.16
N GLY A 18 -15.79 41.00 -38.89
CA GLY A 18 -14.81 40.82 -37.84
C GLY A 18 -14.62 39.33 -37.57
N LEU A 19 -13.46 38.81 -37.96
CA LEU A 19 -13.00 37.47 -37.61
C LEU A 19 -12.78 37.44 -36.08
N THR A 20 -13.78 37.00 -35.33
CA THR A 20 -13.64 36.80 -33.89
C THR A 20 -12.98 35.44 -33.70
N ALA A 21 -11.66 35.44 -33.56
CA ALA A 21 -10.93 34.25 -33.14
C ALA A 21 -11.39 33.87 -31.73
N LEU A 22 -12.18 32.81 -31.61
CA LEU A 22 -12.47 32.15 -30.35
C LEU A 22 -11.16 31.52 -29.86
N LEU A 23 -10.40 32.27 -29.06
CA LEU A 23 -9.34 31.73 -28.22
C LEU A 23 -10.01 30.82 -27.19
N LEU A 24 -10.01 29.51 -27.45
CA LEU A 24 -10.20 28.50 -26.41
C LEU A 24 -9.02 28.67 -25.44
N ASN A 25 -9.24 29.42 -24.36
CA ASN A 25 -8.43 29.32 -23.16
C ASN A 25 -8.69 27.92 -22.57
N ALA A 26 -7.90 26.95 -23.02
CA ALA A 26 -7.68 25.72 -22.28
C ALA A 26 -7.07 26.13 -20.95
N THR A 27 -7.91 26.27 -19.92
CA THR A 27 -7.46 26.31 -18.53
C THR A 27 -6.95 24.91 -18.23
N THR A 28 -5.67 24.67 -18.52
CA THR A 28 -4.93 23.63 -17.82
C THR A 28 -4.93 24.07 -16.37
N ALA A 29 -5.88 23.57 -15.58
CA ALA A 29 -5.71 23.53 -14.15
C ALA A 29 -4.42 22.74 -13.94
N ALA A 30 -3.33 23.47 -13.66
CA ALA A 30 -2.09 22.87 -13.20
C ALA A 30 -2.47 22.11 -11.94
N ILE A 31 -2.62 20.79 -12.06
CA ILE A 31 -2.70 19.92 -10.90
C ILE A 31 -1.34 20.13 -10.23
N ALA A 32 -1.31 20.94 -9.18
CA ALA A 32 -0.11 21.12 -8.37
C ALA A 32 0.37 19.71 -8.01
N GLN A 33 1.53 19.33 -8.54
CA GLN A 33 2.08 18.01 -8.31
C GLN A 33 2.26 17.88 -6.79
N ILE A 34 1.60 16.88 -6.19
CA ILE A 34 1.74 16.60 -4.76
C ILE A 34 3.23 16.35 -4.52
N LYS A 35 3.83 17.13 -3.61
CA LYS A 35 5.23 16.95 -3.23
C LYS A 35 5.43 15.51 -2.78
N THR A 36 6.33 14.80 -3.44
CA THR A 36 6.74 13.46 -3.00
C THR A 36 7.87 13.64 -2.00
N TYR A 37 7.65 13.22 -0.77
CA TYR A 37 8.65 13.32 0.28
C TYR A 37 9.54 12.08 0.29
N THR A 38 10.83 12.31 0.47
CA THR A 38 11.86 11.30 0.66
C THR A 38 12.65 11.61 1.93
N VAL A 39 13.55 10.73 2.36
CA VAL A 39 14.43 11.03 3.51
C VAL A 39 15.27 12.29 3.27
N ALA A 40 15.51 12.71 2.01
CA ALA A 40 16.18 13.97 1.71
C ALA A 40 15.39 15.21 2.16
N ASP A 41 14.09 15.10 2.41
CA ASP A 41 13.25 16.16 2.98
C ASP A 41 13.26 16.17 4.52
N ALA A 42 13.99 15.25 5.16
CA ALA A 42 14.10 15.18 6.61
C ALA A 42 15.30 15.98 7.16
N HIS A 43 15.14 16.47 8.39
CA HIS A 43 16.15 17.17 9.16
C HIS A 43 16.39 16.50 10.50
N SER A 44 17.65 16.11 10.72
CA SER A 44 18.13 15.55 11.99
C SER A 44 18.39 16.69 12.96
N HIS A 45 17.41 16.97 13.81
CA HIS A 45 17.50 18.00 14.84
C HIS A 45 18.29 17.44 16.04
N ASN A 46 19.01 18.30 16.76
CA ASN A 46 19.91 17.88 17.84
C ASN A 46 20.82 16.69 17.46
N ASP A 47 21.25 16.58 16.21
CA ASP A 47 21.92 15.39 15.68
C ASP A 47 23.12 14.97 16.56
N TYR A 48 23.83 15.96 17.09
CA TYR A 48 24.98 15.80 17.99
C TYR A 48 24.66 15.08 19.30
N LYS A 49 23.41 14.98 19.74
CA LYS A 49 23.01 14.20 20.92
C LYS A 49 23.01 12.69 20.66
N ASN A 50 23.11 12.26 19.41
CA ASN A 50 23.22 10.85 19.06
C ASN A 50 24.60 10.26 19.43
N ASN A 51 24.64 8.94 19.62
CA ASN A 51 25.86 8.18 19.94
C ASN A 51 26.91 8.20 18.81
N ILE A 52 26.48 8.38 17.56
CA ILE A 52 27.35 8.53 16.38
C ILE A 52 26.84 9.74 15.57
N PRO A 53 27.18 10.99 15.98
CA PRO A 53 26.79 12.20 15.25
C PRO A 53 27.18 12.14 13.78
N PHE A 54 26.43 12.87 12.95
CA PHE A 54 26.52 12.91 11.50
C PHE A 54 26.18 11.60 10.78
N TYR A 55 26.85 10.50 11.12
CA TYR A 55 26.76 9.26 10.36
C TYR A 55 25.35 8.66 10.36
N ARG A 56 24.63 8.68 11.49
CA ARG A 56 23.27 8.11 11.55
C ARG A 56 22.33 8.78 10.54
N ALA A 57 22.23 10.10 10.58
CA ALA A 57 21.38 10.85 9.65
C ALA A 57 21.88 10.75 8.21
N TYR A 58 23.20 10.84 7.99
CA TYR A 58 23.79 10.79 6.66
C TYR A 58 23.51 9.44 5.97
N GLU A 59 23.82 8.32 6.63
CA GLU A 59 23.59 6.97 6.11
C GLU A 59 22.10 6.67 5.91
N LYS A 60 21.23 7.20 6.79
CA LYS A 60 19.78 7.03 6.64
C LYS A 60 19.19 7.76 5.43
N GLY A 61 19.90 8.76 4.90
CA GLY A 61 19.47 9.53 3.72
C GLY A 61 19.01 10.96 4.00
N PHE A 62 19.19 11.48 5.22
CA PHE A 62 18.70 12.81 5.60
C PHE A 62 19.34 13.91 4.75
N GLY A 63 18.53 14.85 4.27
CA GLY A 63 19.03 15.99 3.49
C GLY A 63 19.46 17.17 4.33
N SER A 64 19.21 17.17 5.64
CA SER A 64 19.57 18.25 6.55
C SER A 64 20.01 17.71 7.91
N ILE A 65 21.10 18.24 8.47
CA ILE A 65 21.67 17.82 9.76
C ILE A 65 22.07 19.06 10.56
N GLU A 66 21.83 19.05 11.87
CA GLU A 66 22.11 20.18 12.77
C GLU A 66 23.32 19.96 13.70
N ALA A 67 24.09 21.01 13.96
CA ALA A 67 25.10 21.04 15.01
C ALA A 67 25.04 22.35 15.81
N ASP A 68 24.86 22.27 17.13
CA ASP A 68 24.98 23.41 18.05
C ASP A 68 26.45 23.71 18.34
N VAL A 69 26.88 24.96 18.18
CA VAL A 69 28.29 25.34 18.36
C VAL A 69 28.52 26.47 19.35
N TYR A 70 29.62 26.34 20.08
CA TYR A 70 30.25 27.37 20.91
C TYR A 70 31.66 27.66 20.40
N ALA A 71 32.07 28.92 20.44
CA ALA A 71 33.47 29.31 20.24
C ALA A 71 34.22 29.16 21.57
N VAL A 72 35.17 28.22 21.65
CA VAL A 72 35.99 27.98 22.85
C VAL A 72 37.45 27.88 22.46
N ASN A 73 38.31 28.69 23.06
CA ASN A 73 39.76 28.67 22.83
C ASN A 73 40.18 28.70 21.34
N GLY A 74 39.42 29.42 20.51
CA GLY A 74 39.69 29.55 19.07
C GLY A 74 39.28 28.33 18.22
N GLN A 75 38.45 27.44 18.76
CA GLN A 75 37.86 26.28 18.07
C GLN A 75 36.34 26.27 18.22
N LEU A 76 35.65 25.62 17.28
CA LEU A 76 34.22 25.35 17.37
C LEU A 76 33.94 24.03 18.08
N MET A 77 33.30 24.13 19.24
CA MET A 77 32.92 22.98 20.06
C MET A 77 31.42 22.72 19.96
N VAL A 78 31.04 21.44 19.86
CA VAL A 78 29.64 21.01 19.67
C VAL A 78 29.04 20.56 21.00
N ALA A 79 27.99 21.24 21.44
CA ALA A 79 27.28 20.97 22.68
C ALA A 79 25.92 21.67 22.71
N HIS A 80 24.95 21.13 23.45
CA HIS A 80 23.69 21.85 23.67
C HIS A 80 23.90 22.99 24.67
N ASN A 81 24.53 22.66 25.80
CA ASN A 81 24.84 23.56 26.90
C ASN A 81 26.35 23.68 27.12
N LYS A 82 26.81 24.82 27.65
CA LYS A 82 28.22 25.04 28.00
C LYS A 82 28.83 23.95 28.89
N SER A 83 28.05 23.37 29.80
CA SER A 83 28.49 22.30 30.70
C SER A 83 28.79 20.97 30.01
N GLU A 84 28.31 20.77 28.78
CA GLU A 84 28.50 19.55 27.98
C GLU A 84 29.70 19.64 27.04
N ILE A 85 30.37 20.80 26.99
CA ILE A 85 31.52 21.02 26.12
C ILE A 85 32.64 20.06 26.50
N SER A 86 33.06 19.25 25.52
CA SER A 86 34.18 18.32 25.64
C SER A 86 35.20 18.59 24.55
N ALA A 87 36.49 18.59 24.90
CA ALA A 87 37.59 18.76 23.96
C ALA A 87 37.59 17.74 22.80
N SER A 88 36.97 16.57 22.99
CA SER A 88 36.84 15.54 21.95
C SER A 88 35.69 15.77 20.97
N ARG A 89 34.85 16.79 21.20
CA ARG A 89 33.59 17.03 20.47
C ARG A 89 33.63 18.36 19.72
N SER A 90 34.61 18.54 18.84
CA SER A 90 34.68 19.72 17.96
C SER A 90 33.76 19.56 16.74
N LEU A 91 33.35 20.68 16.13
CA LEU A 91 32.61 20.67 14.86
C LEU A 91 33.43 19.96 13.78
N LYS A 92 34.75 20.17 13.78
CA LYS A 92 35.67 19.51 12.87
C LYS A 92 35.57 17.98 12.98
N THR A 93 35.73 17.46 14.19
CA THR A 93 35.75 16.01 14.43
C THR A 93 34.40 15.36 14.16
N LEU A 94 33.30 16.00 14.58
CA LEU A 94 31.97 15.38 14.50
C LEU A 94 31.29 15.55 13.13
N TYR A 95 31.61 16.60 12.37
CA TYR A 95 30.89 16.93 11.14
C TYR A 95 31.81 17.18 9.94
N ILE A 96 32.84 18.03 10.07
CA ILE A 96 33.65 18.44 8.90
C ILE A 96 34.47 17.28 8.35
N ASP A 97 35.20 16.55 9.20
CA ASP A 97 36.02 15.43 8.77
C ASP A 97 35.15 14.30 8.16
N PRO A 98 34.04 13.88 8.79
CA PRO A 98 33.08 12.96 8.18
C PRO A 98 32.48 13.45 6.85
N LEU A 99 32.15 14.74 6.74
CA LEU A 99 31.65 15.34 5.50
C LEU A 99 32.66 15.22 4.36
N ILE A 100 33.92 15.57 4.62
CA ILE A 100 35.00 15.44 3.64
C ILE A 100 35.14 13.98 3.21
N GLU A 101 35.16 13.05 4.16
CA GLU A 101 35.24 11.62 3.88
C GLU A 101 34.12 11.17 2.94
N LYS A 102 32.86 11.51 3.29
CA LYS A 102 31.69 11.04 2.55
C LYS A 102 31.52 11.72 1.19
N PHE A 103 31.72 13.03 1.09
CA PHE A 103 31.59 13.76 -0.19
C PHE A 103 32.69 13.44 -1.20
N ASN A 104 33.83 12.90 -0.76
CA ASN A 104 34.84 12.35 -1.65
C ASN A 104 34.43 10.98 -2.24
N ARG A 105 33.56 10.22 -1.56
CA ARG A 105 33.09 8.90 -2.00
C ARG A 105 31.76 8.97 -2.75
N ASP A 106 30.84 9.83 -2.31
CA ASP A 106 29.53 10.01 -2.91
C ASP A 106 29.48 11.30 -3.74
N GLY A 107 29.40 11.14 -5.06
CA GLY A 107 29.33 12.23 -6.02
C GLY A 107 27.95 12.86 -6.19
N GLN A 108 26.89 12.26 -5.64
CA GLN A 108 25.49 12.62 -5.92
C GLN A 108 24.78 13.19 -4.69
N ARG A 109 25.24 12.89 -3.47
CA ARG A 109 24.58 13.38 -2.25
C ARG A 109 24.60 14.90 -2.17
N ASN A 110 23.41 15.48 -1.98
CA ASN A 110 23.20 16.85 -1.52
C ASN A 110 22.92 16.84 -0.02
N LEU A 111 23.46 17.83 0.70
CA LEU A 111 23.24 17.99 2.13
C LEU A 111 23.15 19.46 2.52
N ARG A 112 22.32 19.75 3.51
CA ARG A 112 22.34 20.99 4.28
C ARG A 112 22.93 20.74 5.65
N LEU A 113 23.99 21.47 5.99
CA LEU A 113 24.50 21.53 7.36
C LEU A 113 23.92 22.79 8.01
N LEU A 114 23.02 22.60 8.97
CA LEU A 114 22.51 23.65 9.85
C LEU A 114 23.48 23.79 11.03
N ILE A 115 24.02 24.98 11.26
CA ILE A 115 24.91 25.25 12.39
C ILE A 115 24.25 26.27 13.30
N GLU A 116 23.88 25.85 14.51
CA GLU A 116 23.24 26.70 15.50
C GLU A 116 24.28 27.44 16.34
N ILE A 117 24.28 28.77 16.25
CA ILE A 117 25.13 29.65 17.03
C ILE A 117 24.48 29.85 18.40
N LYS A 118 25.05 29.30 19.48
CA LYS A 118 24.44 29.38 20.82
C LYS A 118 24.61 30.72 21.52
N GLU A 119 25.64 31.49 21.18
CA GLU A 119 26.00 32.71 21.94
C GLU A 119 26.27 33.94 21.05
N ASP A 120 27.49 34.08 20.54
CA ASP A 120 27.92 35.28 19.84
C ASP A 120 28.41 34.95 18.42
N TYR A 121 27.65 35.37 17.42
CA TYR A 121 28.04 35.21 16.02
C TYR A 121 29.38 35.87 15.69
N LYS A 122 29.78 36.93 16.40
CA LYS A 122 31.07 37.60 16.14
C LYS A 122 32.25 36.73 16.50
N ALA A 123 32.10 35.87 17.51
CA ALA A 123 33.10 34.88 17.88
C ALA A 123 33.05 33.62 16.99
N VAL A 124 31.85 33.19 16.60
CA VAL A 124 31.63 31.93 15.87
C VAL A 124 31.90 32.06 14.36
N LEU A 125 31.36 33.08 13.69
CA LEU A 125 31.42 33.16 12.22
C LEU A 125 32.84 33.25 11.64
N PRO A 126 33.81 33.97 12.24
CA PRO A 126 35.20 33.92 11.79
C PRO A 126 35.80 32.51 11.86
N LEU A 127 35.45 31.73 12.88
CA LEU A 127 35.89 30.34 13.02
C LEU A 127 35.19 29.44 11.99
N ILE A 128 33.92 29.66 11.70
CA ILE A 128 33.18 28.93 10.66
C ILE A 128 33.85 29.11 9.29
N ILE A 129 34.17 30.36 8.92
CA ILE A 129 34.87 30.67 7.66
C ILE A 129 36.22 29.95 7.59
N LYS A 130 36.95 29.91 8.71
CA LYS A 130 38.25 29.25 8.79
C LYS A 130 38.15 27.73 8.71
N GLU A 131 37.30 27.12 9.53
CA GLU A 131 37.21 25.66 9.69
C GLU A 131 36.52 24.98 8.50
N LEU A 132 35.55 25.63 7.85
CA LEU A 132 34.84 25.06 6.70
C LEU A 132 35.57 25.26 5.36
N LYS A 133 36.67 26.00 5.32
CA LYS A 133 37.45 26.24 4.09
C LYS A 133 37.78 24.96 3.28
N PRO A 134 38.12 23.81 3.89
CA PRO A 134 38.37 22.57 3.12
C PRO A 134 37.16 22.05 2.32
N LEU A 135 35.94 22.48 2.67
CA LEU A 135 34.69 22.09 2.02
C LEU A 135 34.26 23.07 0.91
N GLU A 136 35.01 24.14 0.64
CA GLU A 136 34.64 25.22 -0.27
C GLU A 136 34.20 24.74 -1.67
N LYS A 137 34.91 23.74 -2.20
CA LYS A 137 34.60 23.12 -3.50
C LYS A 137 33.22 22.44 -3.57
N TYR A 138 32.57 22.19 -2.43
CA TYR A 138 31.26 21.55 -2.37
C TYR A 138 30.12 22.55 -2.16
N PHE A 139 30.39 23.81 -1.84
CA PHE A 139 29.34 24.72 -1.37
C PHE A 139 28.27 25.03 -2.41
N SER A 140 27.02 25.00 -1.97
CA SER A 140 25.83 25.30 -2.76
C SER A 140 25.19 26.60 -2.26
N TYR A 141 25.07 27.58 -3.15
CA TYR A 141 24.47 28.89 -2.87
C TYR A 141 23.98 29.54 -4.18
N PRO A 142 23.18 30.63 -4.14
CA PRO A 142 22.61 31.24 -5.34
C PRO A 142 23.68 31.57 -6.41
N GLY A 143 23.55 30.97 -7.60
CA GLY A 143 24.51 31.12 -8.70
C GLY A 143 25.69 30.16 -8.66
N HIS A 144 25.81 29.29 -7.65
CA HIS A 144 26.88 28.31 -7.50
C HIS A 144 26.32 26.92 -7.15
N PRO A 145 26.14 26.03 -8.15
CA PRO A 145 25.46 24.74 -7.99
C PRO A 145 26.37 23.68 -7.37
N GLY A 146 26.74 23.86 -6.10
CA GLY A 146 27.38 22.81 -5.30
C GLY A 146 26.37 21.86 -4.65
N ARG A 147 26.87 20.99 -3.77
CA ARG A 147 26.11 19.91 -3.13
C ARG A 147 26.01 20.04 -1.60
N LEU A 148 26.68 21.03 -1.00
CA LEU A 148 26.66 21.30 0.44
C LEU A 148 26.16 22.71 0.71
N SER A 149 24.94 22.84 1.25
CA SER A 149 24.44 24.13 1.71
C SER A 149 24.80 24.35 3.18
N ILE A 150 25.37 25.50 3.50
CA ILE A 150 25.74 25.89 4.87
C ILE A 150 24.75 26.95 5.35
N VAL A 151 23.97 26.64 6.38
CA VAL A 151 22.92 27.52 6.89
C VAL A 151 23.14 27.77 8.38
N MET A 152 23.33 29.01 8.78
CA MET A 152 23.48 29.41 10.18
C MET A 152 22.11 29.65 10.81
N THR A 153 21.91 29.16 12.03
CA THR A 153 20.69 29.40 12.83
C THR A 153 21.05 29.82 14.26
N GLY A 154 20.07 30.14 15.10
CA GLY A 154 20.28 30.62 16.47
C GLY A 154 20.67 32.11 16.54
N ALA A 155 21.72 32.44 17.29
CA ALA A 155 22.18 33.81 17.54
C ALA A 155 22.90 34.44 16.32
N VAL A 156 22.23 34.45 15.16
CA VAL A 156 22.74 34.96 13.89
C VAL A 156 22.84 36.50 13.85
N PRO A 157 23.63 37.09 12.95
CA PRO A 157 23.72 38.54 12.80
C PRO A 157 22.36 39.17 12.45
N PRO A 158 22.12 40.44 12.80
CA PRO A 158 20.91 41.14 12.38
C PRO A 158 20.86 41.27 10.85
N ALA A 159 19.65 41.38 10.28
CA ALA A 159 19.41 41.43 8.83
C ALA A 159 20.35 42.42 8.08
N ALA A 160 20.57 43.60 8.65
CA ALA A 160 21.45 44.65 8.12
C ALA A 160 22.91 44.19 7.88
N GLN A 161 23.37 43.15 8.59
CA GLN A 161 24.74 42.66 8.54
C GLN A 161 24.91 41.36 7.72
N LEU A 162 23.83 40.73 7.24
CA LEU A 162 23.94 39.44 6.54
C LEU A 162 24.83 39.51 5.29
N ASN A 163 24.83 40.65 4.59
CA ASN A 163 25.63 40.87 3.40
C ASN A 163 27.14 41.02 3.68
N ASN A 164 27.55 41.12 4.95
CA ASN A 164 28.95 41.24 5.34
C ASN A 164 29.70 39.89 5.34
N TYR A 165 28.98 38.78 5.15
CA TYR A 165 29.53 37.42 5.18
C TYR A 165 29.63 36.83 3.76
N PRO A 166 30.47 35.81 3.54
CA PRO A 166 30.59 35.14 2.24
C PRO A 166 29.24 34.65 1.68
N ASP A 167 29.13 34.57 0.35
CA ASP A 167 27.88 34.16 -0.32
C ASP A 167 27.44 32.73 -0.05
N TRP A 168 28.38 31.86 0.30
CA TRP A 168 28.09 30.49 0.69
C TRP A 168 27.54 30.35 2.12
N ILE A 169 27.62 31.39 2.95
CA ILE A 169 26.97 31.42 4.27
C ILE A 169 25.54 31.92 4.09
N LEU A 170 24.59 30.99 4.23
CA LEU A 170 23.17 31.29 4.28
C LEU A 170 22.68 31.33 5.73
N PHE A 171 21.50 31.90 5.94
CA PHE A 171 20.90 32.07 7.27
C PHE A 171 19.49 31.49 7.31
N ASP A 172 19.16 30.88 8.43
CA ASP A 172 17.82 30.50 8.86
C ASP A 172 17.19 31.68 9.61
N VAL A 173 15.94 32.00 9.31
CA VAL A 173 15.22 33.13 9.92
C VAL A 173 13.82 32.70 10.36
N ASP A 174 13.24 33.43 11.31
CA ASP A 174 11.94 33.12 11.92
C ASP A 174 10.85 34.17 11.63
N HIS A 175 11.09 35.01 10.62
CA HIS A 175 10.21 36.09 10.17
C HIS A 175 10.43 36.43 8.69
N LEU A 176 9.44 37.08 8.05
CA LEU A 176 9.46 37.38 6.61
C LEU A 176 9.71 38.86 6.28
N ASN A 177 9.54 39.77 7.23
CA ASN A 177 9.68 41.21 6.99
C ASN A 177 11.10 41.68 7.30
N GLY A 178 11.48 42.87 6.83
CA GLY A 178 12.78 43.47 7.21
C GLY A 178 13.99 43.03 6.38
N PHE A 179 13.76 42.34 5.25
CA PHE A 179 14.81 41.96 4.30
C PHE A 179 14.65 42.70 2.97
N THR A 180 15.74 43.31 2.51
CA THR A 180 15.92 43.79 1.14
C THR A 180 16.12 42.60 0.19
N ALA A 181 15.96 42.82 -1.12
CA ALA A 181 16.21 41.80 -2.13
C ALA A 181 17.64 41.19 -2.04
N ALA A 182 18.64 41.99 -1.66
CA ALA A 182 20.00 41.51 -1.45
C ALA A 182 20.10 40.59 -0.22
N GLN A 183 19.49 40.99 0.90
CA GLN A 183 19.49 40.18 2.13
C GLN A 183 18.69 38.88 1.95
N TRP A 184 17.61 38.90 1.16
CA TRP A 184 16.87 37.68 0.83
C TRP A 184 17.72 36.64 0.10
N LYS A 185 18.77 37.03 -0.63
CA LYS A 185 19.72 36.06 -1.23
C LYS A 185 20.54 35.32 -0.18
N LYS A 186 20.72 35.90 1.00
CA LYS A 186 21.41 35.28 2.15
C LYS A 186 20.51 34.37 2.98
N VAL A 187 19.19 34.39 2.79
CA VAL A 187 18.28 33.49 3.51
C VAL A 187 18.21 32.14 2.80
N GLY A 188 18.59 31.06 3.49
CA GLY A 188 18.58 29.70 2.97
C GLY A 188 17.40 28.85 3.45
N LEU A 189 16.83 29.22 4.60
CA LEU A 189 15.72 28.51 5.25
C LEU A 189 14.88 29.52 6.06
N VAL A 190 13.59 29.24 6.19
CA VAL A 190 12.73 29.93 7.16
C VAL A 190 12.19 28.89 8.13
N SER A 191 12.54 29.00 9.41
CA SER A 191 12.12 28.06 10.45
C SER A 191 11.28 28.78 11.50
N PHE A 192 10.07 28.28 11.74
CA PHE A 192 9.22 28.81 12.80
C PHE A 192 9.00 27.80 13.94
N PRO A 193 8.81 28.27 15.19
CA PRO A 193 8.30 27.40 16.25
C PRO A 193 6.88 26.97 15.90
N PHE A 194 6.60 25.67 15.89
CA PHE A 194 5.26 25.15 15.62
C PHE A 194 4.23 25.70 16.64
N GLY A 195 4.64 25.80 17.91
CA GLY A 195 3.85 26.34 19.01
C GLY A 195 3.36 27.78 18.84
N LYS A 196 3.97 28.56 17.94
CA LYS A 196 3.51 29.91 17.58
C LYS A 196 2.18 29.91 16.84
N TYR A 197 1.88 28.84 16.11
CA TYR A 197 0.68 28.72 15.28
C TYR A 197 -0.39 27.87 15.94
N VAL A 198 0.03 26.77 16.58
CA VAL A 198 -0.90 25.77 17.12
C VAL A 198 -0.36 25.14 18.40
N ARG A 199 -1.26 24.83 19.34
CA ARG A 199 -0.98 23.97 20.51
C ARG A 199 -1.57 22.59 20.27
N TRP A 200 -0.77 21.69 19.70
CA TRP A 200 -1.17 20.34 19.35
C TRP A 200 -0.13 19.34 19.86
N ASN A 201 -0.59 18.21 20.40
CA ASN A 201 0.28 17.18 20.99
C ASN A 201 0.65 16.06 20.01
N GLY A 202 0.30 16.19 18.73
CA GLY A 202 0.57 15.19 17.70
C GLY A 202 -0.44 14.04 17.65
N LYS A 203 -1.59 14.14 18.35
CA LYS A 203 -2.68 13.16 18.32
C LYS A 203 -3.97 13.77 17.76
N GLY A 204 -4.71 12.99 16.99
CA GLY A 204 -5.89 13.49 16.27
C GLY A 204 -5.51 14.36 15.07
N VAL A 205 -6.44 15.18 14.59
CA VAL A 205 -6.21 16.09 13.45
C VAL A 205 -6.18 17.53 13.91
N LEU A 206 -5.43 18.37 13.19
CA LEU A 206 -5.56 19.83 13.29
C LEU A 206 -6.96 20.25 12.84
N ASN A 207 -7.59 21.18 13.55
CA ASN A 207 -8.88 21.73 13.13
C ASN A 207 -8.70 22.70 11.93
N ALA A 208 -9.81 23.12 11.32
CA ALA A 208 -9.77 23.96 10.11
C ALA A 208 -9.03 25.31 10.32
N GLU A 209 -9.17 25.93 11.49
CA GLU A 209 -8.50 27.18 11.82
C GLU A 209 -6.99 26.97 12.00
N GLU A 210 -6.60 25.92 12.72
CA GLU A 210 -5.20 25.53 12.92
C GLU A 210 -4.50 25.18 11.60
N ILE A 211 -5.19 24.41 10.75
CA ILE A 211 -4.75 24.14 9.37
C ILE A 211 -4.54 25.46 8.63
N GLY A 212 -5.50 26.39 8.70
CA GLY A 212 -5.40 27.70 8.06
C GLY A 212 -4.17 28.50 8.51
N LYS A 213 -3.86 28.48 9.82
CA LYS A 213 -2.69 29.17 10.40
C LYS A 213 -1.37 28.58 9.91
N VAL A 214 -1.20 27.26 10.04
CA VAL A 214 0.05 26.57 9.68
C VAL A 214 0.25 26.63 8.17
N LYS A 215 -0.79 26.33 7.39
CA LYS A 215 -0.73 26.41 5.92
C LYS A 215 -0.48 27.84 5.45
N GLY A 216 -1.13 28.83 6.04
CA GLY A 216 -0.89 30.23 5.70
C GLY A 216 0.57 30.65 5.94
N ALA A 217 1.22 30.13 6.98
CA ALA A 217 2.64 30.36 7.23
C ALA A 217 3.52 29.68 6.17
N ILE A 218 3.23 28.42 5.83
CA ILE A 218 3.92 27.67 4.75
C ILE A 218 3.79 28.43 3.43
N ASP A 219 2.57 28.76 3.03
CA ASP A 219 2.29 29.47 1.79
C ASP A 219 3.04 30.81 1.76
N SER A 220 3.04 31.57 2.86
CA SER A 220 3.75 32.85 2.94
C SER A 220 5.26 32.72 2.72
N VAL A 221 5.87 31.64 3.20
CA VAL A 221 7.29 31.34 2.93
C VAL A 221 7.49 30.95 1.47
N HIS A 222 6.62 30.11 0.90
CA HIS A 222 6.70 29.70 -0.50
C HIS A 222 6.61 30.88 -1.48
N HIS A 223 5.82 31.92 -1.16
CA HIS A 223 5.78 33.16 -1.97
C HIS A 223 7.12 33.91 -2.03
N THR A 224 8.03 33.67 -1.07
CA THR A 224 9.39 34.22 -1.08
C THR A 224 10.39 33.35 -1.85
N GLY A 225 9.96 32.19 -2.35
CA GLY A 225 10.83 31.20 -3.00
C GLY A 225 11.79 30.50 -2.04
N LYS A 226 11.48 30.50 -0.74
CA LYS A 226 12.30 29.87 0.31
C LYS A 226 11.67 28.58 0.81
N LEU A 227 12.50 27.77 1.46
CA LEU A 227 12.09 26.55 2.11
C LEU A 227 11.56 26.85 3.51
N VAL A 228 10.53 26.13 3.94
CA VAL A 228 9.97 26.22 5.29
C VAL A 228 10.22 24.97 6.13
N ARG A 229 10.53 25.18 7.42
CA ARG A 229 10.59 24.15 8.46
C ARG A 229 9.81 24.61 9.69
N PHE A 230 9.27 23.66 10.45
CA PHE A 230 8.82 23.91 11.82
C PHE A 230 9.68 23.14 12.82
N TRP A 231 10.19 23.82 13.84
CA TRP A 231 10.80 23.20 15.02
C TRP A 231 9.76 23.12 16.15
N GLU A 232 10.02 22.29 17.17
CA GLU A 232 9.03 21.97 18.23
C GLU A 232 7.72 21.33 17.72
N THR A 233 7.74 20.74 16.52
CA THR A 233 6.61 19.91 16.07
C THR A 233 6.62 18.61 16.88
N PRO A 234 5.47 18.10 17.38
CA PRO A 234 5.43 16.80 18.02
C PRO A 234 6.03 15.71 17.12
N ASP A 235 6.89 14.85 17.68
CA ASP A 235 7.72 13.93 16.88
C ASP A 235 7.08 12.53 16.77
N THR A 236 5.99 12.47 16.00
CA THR A 236 5.16 11.27 15.79
C THR A 236 4.79 11.10 14.31
N LYS A 237 4.51 9.85 13.89
CA LYS A 237 4.02 9.54 12.53
C LYS A 237 2.83 10.42 12.10
N SER A 238 1.85 10.60 13.00
CA SER A 238 0.68 11.45 12.75
C SER A 238 1.04 12.92 12.52
N SER A 239 2.07 13.41 13.22
CA SER A 239 2.55 14.79 13.07
C SER A 239 3.32 15.01 11.79
N TRP A 240 4.20 14.07 11.43
CA TRP A 240 4.90 14.09 10.14
C TRP A 240 3.89 14.08 8.99
N LEU A 241 2.89 13.20 9.03
CA LEU A 241 1.80 13.17 8.06
C LEU A 241 1.04 14.50 7.99
N ALA A 242 0.69 15.08 9.14
CA ALA A 242 -0.05 16.34 9.18
C ALA A 242 0.71 17.47 8.50
N ILE A 243 1.99 17.69 8.83
CA ILE A 243 2.78 18.77 8.22
C ILE A 243 3.12 18.48 6.75
N MET A 244 3.26 17.21 6.36
CA MET A 244 3.44 16.81 4.96
C MET A 244 2.23 17.20 4.11
N ARG A 245 1.00 16.98 4.60
CA ARG A 245 -0.25 17.39 3.93
C ARG A 245 -0.35 18.90 3.74
N LEU A 246 0.21 19.67 4.68
CA LEU A 246 0.21 21.13 4.61
C LEU A 246 1.30 21.69 3.69
N GLY A 247 2.21 20.83 3.19
CA GLY A 247 3.22 21.21 2.21
C GLY A 247 4.52 21.75 2.80
N VAL A 248 4.89 21.35 4.04
CA VAL A 248 6.17 21.76 4.62
C VAL A 248 7.36 21.29 3.76
N ASP A 249 8.44 22.06 3.68
CA ASP A 249 9.57 21.62 2.87
C ASP A 249 10.48 20.64 3.59
N ILE A 250 10.66 20.84 4.89
CA ILE A 250 11.60 20.08 5.70
C ILE A 250 10.92 19.59 6.97
N ILE A 251 11.00 18.28 7.21
CA ILE A 251 10.44 17.62 8.40
C ILE A 251 11.55 17.50 9.45
N GLY A 252 11.44 18.23 10.57
CA GLY A 252 12.35 18.09 11.71
C GLY A 252 12.00 16.87 12.57
N THR A 253 13.00 16.16 13.05
CA THR A 253 12.85 15.04 13.99
C THR A 253 14.09 14.90 14.87
N ASP A 254 13.91 14.42 16.09
CA ASP A 254 15.00 13.89 16.94
C ASP A 254 15.11 12.36 16.79
N LYS A 255 14.20 11.72 16.02
CA LYS A 255 14.07 10.27 15.84
C LYS A 255 14.49 9.82 14.44
N ILE A 256 15.79 9.90 14.17
CA ILE A 256 16.41 9.61 12.86
C ILE A 256 15.90 8.31 12.24
N GLU A 257 15.93 7.20 12.99
CA GLU A 257 15.55 5.90 12.44
C GLU A 257 14.06 5.82 12.14
N GLU A 258 13.21 6.29 13.07
CA GLU A 258 11.76 6.19 12.93
C GLU A 258 11.25 6.99 11.72
N LEU A 259 11.67 8.25 11.55
CA LEU A 259 11.27 9.05 10.38
C LEU A 259 11.93 8.53 9.10
N GLY A 260 13.20 8.14 9.16
CA GLY A 260 13.92 7.61 8.00
C GLY A 260 13.28 6.33 7.46
N ASP A 261 12.92 5.38 8.33
CA ASP A 261 12.23 4.16 7.92
C ASP A 261 10.81 4.45 7.42
N PHE A 262 10.11 5.38 8.07
CA PHE A 262 8.79 5.81 7.64
C PHE A 262 8.80 6.36 6.20
N LEU A 263 9.77 7.21 5.85
CA LEU A 263 9.90 7.78 4.51
C LEU A 263 10.48 6.79 3.48
N ASN A 264 11.42 5.92 3.88
CA ASN A 264 11.97 4.88 2.97
C ASN A 264 10.92 3.82 2.59
N LYS A 265 9.98 3.52 3.49
CA LYS A 265 8.89 2.57 3.22
C LYS A 265 7.76 3.17 2.39
N LYS A 266 7.76 4.49 2.14
CA LYS A 266 6.64 5.22 1.54
C LYS A 266 6.18 4.63 0.20
N GLU A 267 7.11 4.26 -0.68
CA GLU A 267 6.76 3.68 -2.00
C GLU A 267 5.89 2.43 -1.89
N LYS A 268 6.15 1.57 -0.90
CA LYS A 268 5.37 0.36 -0.64
C LYS A 268 4.15 0.61 0.25
N SER A 269 4.13 1.72 0.98
CA SER A 269 3.15 2.02 2.01
C SER A 269 2.06 2.99 1.55
N GLU A 270 2.18 3.52 0.34
CA GLU A 270 1.26 4.50 -0.25
C GLU A 270 0.73 4.00 -1.58
N TYR A 271 -0.54 4.28 -1.85
CA TYR A 271 -1.17 3.95 -3.13
C TYR A 271 -2.19 5.03 -3.54
N THR A 272 -2.26 5.31 -4.83
CA THR A 272 -3.31 6.14 -5.43
C THR A 272 -3.88 5.41 -6.64
N GLU A 273 -5.17 5.09 -6.61
CA GLU A 273 -5.87 4.56 -7.79
C GLU A 273 -6.25 5.69 -8.75
N LEU A 274 -5.78 5.56 -9.99
CA LEU A 274 -6.07 6.52 -11.04
C LEU A 274 -7.34 6.15 -11.81
N GLN A 275 -7.67 4.86 -11.87
CA GLN A 275 -8.77 4.29 -12.65
C GLN A 275 -9.66 3.40 -11.75
N PRO A 276 -10.61 4.00 -11.01
CA PRO A 276 -11.56 3.22 -10.22
C PRO A 276 -12.42 2.32 -11.12
N TYR A 277 -12.95 1.24 -10.56
CA TYR A 277 -13.84 0.32 -11.27
C TYR A 277 -15.26 0.40 -10.73
N SER A 278 -16.21 0.20 -11.64
CA SER A 278 -17.62 0.12 -11.29
C SER A 278 -17.91 -1.19 -10.56
N ILE A 279 -18.69 -1.09 -9.49
CA ILE A 279 -19.22 -2.25 -8.78
C ILE A 279 -20.56 -2.69 -9.39
N TYR A 280 -20.93 -3.94 -9.13
CA TYR A 280 -22.26 -4.47 -9.35
C TYR A 280 -23.16 -4.11 -8.17
N HIS A 281 -24.41 -3.71 -8.44
CA HIS A 281 -25.42 -3.47 -7.42
C HIS A 281 -26.42 -4.63 -7.43
N PRO A 282 -26.40 -5.51 -6.41
CA PRO A 282 -27.27 -6.67 -6.38
C PRO A 282 -28.76 -6.30 -6.31
N THR A 283 -29.61 -7.22 -6.78
CA THR A 283 -31.07 -7.05 -6.73
C THR A 283 -31.68 -7.43 -5.38
N TYR A 284 -30.93 -8.21 -4.57
CA TYR A 284 -31.32 -8.73 -3.26
C TYR A 284 -32.55 -9.64 -3.25
N LYS A 285 -33.02 -10.11 -4.41
CA LYS A 285 -34.28 -10.86 -4.52
C LYS A 285 -34.28 -12.18 -3.75
N SER A 286 -33.16 -12.91 -3.80
CA SER A 286 -33.00 -14.22 -3.14
C SER A 286 -32.19 -14.12 -1.84
N ASP A 287 -31.69 -12.93 -1.50
CA ASP A 287 -30.77 -12.75 -0.38
C ASP A 287 -31.49 -12.97 0.96
N GLY A 288 -30.97 -13.89 1.77
CA GLY A 288 -31.52 -14.24 3.07
C GLY A 288 -32.76 -15.14 3.04
N GLU A 289 -33.25 -15.53 1.86
CA GLU A 289 -34.38 -16.46 1.77
C GLU A 289 -33.99 -17.85 2.28
N VAL A 290 -34.86 -18.46 3.08
CA VAL A 290 -34.72 -19.86 3.52
C VAL A 290 -35.31 -20.76 2.45
N LYS A 291 -34.52 -21.08 1.43
CA LYS A 291 -34.90 -21.95 0.32
C LYS A 291 -33.74 -22.80 -0.16
N LYS A 292 -33.98 -23.63 -1.17
CA LYS A 292 -32.96 -24.52 -1.72
C LYS A 292 -31.72 -23.74 -2.19
N VAL A 293 -30.55 -24.23 -1.78
CA VAL A 293 -29.24 -23.79 -2.27
C VAL A 293 -28.73 -24.83 -3.26
N LYS A 294 -28.81 -24.53 -4.55
CA LYS A 294 -28.34 -25.40 -5.63
C LYS A 294 -26.83 -25.23 -5.83
N ASN A 295 -26.33 -23.99 -5.81
CA ASN A 295 -24.92 -23.69 -6.05
C ASN A 295 -24.30 -23.00 -4.83
N ILE A 296 -23.05 -23.33 -4.52
CA ILE A 296 -22.29 -22.72 -3.42
C ILE A 296 -20.95 -22.24 -3.98
N ILE A 297 -20.64 -20.97 -3.75
CA ILE A 297 -19.40 -20.32 -4.17
C ILE A 297 -18.71 -19.80 -2.92
N LEU A 298 -17.59 -20.41 -2.56
CA LEU A 298 -16.75 -20.02 -1.44
C LEU A 298 -15.53 -19.26 -1.98
N CYS A 299 -15.55 -17.94 -1.83
CA CYS A 299 -14.48 -17.04 -2.22
C CYS A 299 -13.56 -16.76 -1.02
N ILE A 300 -12.27 -17.05 -1.17
CA ILE A 300 -11.26 -16.88 -0.12
C ILE A 300 -10.27 -15.81 -0.55
N GLY A 301 -10.22 -14.68 0.16
CA GLY A 301 -9.09 -13.75 0.02
C GLY A 301 -8.03 -14.10 1.05
N ASP A 302 -6.96 -14.78 0.65
CA ASP A 302 -5.88 -15.17 1.56
C ASP A 302 -5.28 -13.93 2.24
N GLY A 303 -5.19 -13.92 3.57
CA GLY A 303 -4.70 -12.76 4.34
C GLY A 303 -5.61 -11.52 4.33
N MET A 304 -6.84 -11.61 3.82
CA MET A 304 -7.75 -10.48 3.57
C MET A 304 -8.53 -10.06 4.83
N GLY A 305 -7.85 -9.36 5.74
CA GLY A 305 -8.48 -8.68 6.88
C GLY A 305 -9.33 -7.45 6.51
N LEU A 306 -9.97 -6.84 7.52
CA LEU A 306 -10.81 -5.66 7.32
C LEU A 306 -10.01 -4.42 6.84
N SER A 307 -8.76 -4.28 7.28
CA SER A 307 -7.87 -3.20 6.83
C SER A 307 -7.55 -3.32 5.33
N GLN A 308 -7.32 -4.53 4.84
CA GLN A 308 -7.07 -4.85 3.43
C GLN A 308 -8.30 -4.48 2.58
N LEU A 309 -9.51 -4.81 3.05
CA LEU A 309 -10.76 -4.41 2.40
C LEU A 309 -10.96 -2.89 2.41
N TYR A 310 -10.74 -2.22 3.54
CA TYR A 310 -10.98 -0.78 3.65
C TYR A 310 -9.94 0.04 2.86
N ALA A 311 -8.71 -0.47 2.72
CA ALA A 311 -7.72 0.10 1.81
C ALA A 311 -8.22 0.06 0.36
N THR A 312 -8.73 -1.09 -0.10
CA THR A 312 -9.28 -1.22 -1.45
C THR A 312 -10.53 -0.38 -1.67
N TYR A 313 -11.44 -0.33 -0.68
CA TYR A 313 -12.62 0.54 -0.70
C TYR A 313 -12.23 2.02 -0.86
N SER A 314 -11.22 2.46 -0.10
CA SER A 314 -10.73 3.84 -0.16
C SER A 314 -10.07 4.14 -1.51
N ALA A 315 -9.26 3.22 -2.03
CA ALA A 315 -8.65 3.32 -3.35
C ALA A 315 -9.70 3.38 -4.46
N ASN A 316 -10.75 2.56 -4.39
CA ASN A 316 -11.85 2.56 -5.34
C ASN A 316 -12.94 3.62 -5.04
N ARG A 317 -12.56 4.72 -4.39
CA ARG A 317 -13.40 5.90 -4.16
C ARG A 317 -14.71 5.63 -3.43
N GLY A 318 -14.66 4.73 -2.46
CA GLY A 318 -15.77 4.43 -1.58
C GLY A 318 -16.73 3.38 -2.15
N GLN A 319 -16.23 2.48 -3.00
CA GLN A 319 -17.00 1.42 -3.63
C GLN A 319 -16.27 0.07 -3.56
N LEU A 320 -17.00 -1.00 -3.23
CA LEU A 320 -16.50 -2.37 -3.20
C LEU A 320 -17.69 -3.33 -3.42
N ASN A 321 -17.55 -4.37 -4.26
CA ASN A 321 -18.61 -5.35 -4.48
C ASN A 321 -18.92 -6.14 -3.20
N ILE A 322 -17.88 -6.55 -2.46
CA ILE A 322 -18.03 -7.26 -1.17
C ILE A 322 -18.88 -6.43 -0.19
N PHE A 323 -18.75 -5.10 -0.18
CA PHE A 323 -19.55 -4.23 0.69
C PHE A 323 -21.00 -4.04 0.24
N GLN A 324 -21.41 -4.63 -0.89
CA GLN A 324 -22.82 -4.74 -1.25
C GLN A 324 -23.49 -5.96 -0.61
N MET A 325 -22.75 -6.88 0.01
CA MET A 325 -23.30 -8.04 0.71
C MET A 325 -23.83 -7.61 2.08
N LEU A 326 -25.14 -7.68 2.29
CA LEU A 326 -25.80 -7.14 3.50
C LEU A 326 -25.59 -8.01 4.75
N ASN A 327 -25.24 -9.29 4.56
CA ASN A 327 -25.08 -10.24 5.64
C ASN A 327 -23.60 -10.44 5.93
N ALA A 328 -23.18 -9.95 7.10
CA ALA A 328 -21.79 -9.98 7.53
C ALA A 328 -21.62 -10.56 8.94
N GLY A 329 -20.48 -11.20 9.15
CA GLY A 329 -20.01 -11.75 10.42
C GLY A 329 -18.49 -11.70 10.50
N PHE A 330 -17.94 -12.31 11.55
CA PHE A 330 -16.49 -12.45 11.75
C PHE A 330 -16.13 -13.88 12.13
N SER A 331 -15.06 -14.36 11.53
CA SER A 331 -14.48 -15.68 11.75
C SER A 331 -13.24 -15.60 12.63
N VAL A 332 -13.20 -16.39 13.70
CA VAL A 332 -12.07 -16.54 14.61
C VAL A 332 -11.18 -17.69 14.12
N THR A 333 -9.90 -17.41 13.90
CA THR A 333 -9.05 -18.19 12.98
C THR A 333 -7.95 -19.03 13.62
N TYR A 334 -7.67 -18.91 14.93
CA TYR A 334 -6.61 -19.68 15.63
C TYR A 334 -6.57 -21.18 15.28
N SER A 335 -5.40 -21.81 15.27
CA SER A 335 -5.23 -23.23 14.95
C SER A 335 -5.29 -24.11 16.21
N ALA A 336 -5.19 -25.43 16.09
CA ALA A 336 -5.25 -26.32 17.25
C ALA A 336 -4.06 -26.14 18.21
N ASP A 337 -2.91 -25.69 17.71
CA ASP A 337 -1.65 -25.57 18.43
C ASP A 337 -1.08 -24.14 18.50
N ALA A 338 -1.68 -23.16 17.81
CA ALA A 338 -1.22 -21.77 17.84
C ALA A 338 -2.34 -20.71 17.95
N TYR A 339 -1.99 -19.55 18.53
CA TYR A 339 -2.88 -18.39 18.62
C TYR A 339 -3.10 -17.70 17.26
N ILE A 340 -2.07 -17.73 16.39
CA ILE A 340 -2.10 -17.21 15.02
C ILE A 340 -2.00 -18.43 14.12
N THR A 341 -2.98 -18.64 13.24
CA THR A 341 -2.99 -19.76 12.29
C THR A 341 -2.10 -19.48 11.09
N ASP A 342 -1.69 -20.53 10.40
CA ASP A 342 -1.27 -20.45 9.00
C ASP A 342 -2.41 -20.79 8.02
N SER A 343 -2.19 -20.59 6.71
CA SER A 343 -3.18 -20.88 5.67
C SER A 343 -3.61 -22.35 5.64
N ALA A 344 -2.72 -23.29 5.97
CA ALA A 344 -3.02 -24.72 5.97
C ALA A 344 -4.05 -25.09 7.04
N ALA A 345 -3.81 -24.69 8.29
CA ALA A 345 -4.76 -24.92 9.37
C ALA A 345 -6.03 -24.08 9.20
N GLY A 346 -5.90 -22.83 8.74
CA GLY A 346 -7.00 -21.91 8.47
C GLY A 346 -7.97 -22.48 7.43
N ALA A 347 -7.43 -22.94 6.30
CA ALA A 347 -8.20 -23.55 5.22
C ALA A 347 -8.79 -24.90 5.61
N THR A 348 -8.01 -25.78 6.26
CA THR A 348 -8.50 -27.07 6.75
C THR A 348 -9.71 -26.90 7.66
N ALA A 349 -9.73 -25.86 8.50
CA ALA A 349 -10.83 -25.62 9.43
C ALA A 349 -12.17 -25.31 8.74
N PHE A 350 -12.21 -24.41 7.75
CA PHE A 350 -13.46 -24.15 7.02
C PHE A 350 -13.74 -25.17 5.90
N ALA A 351 -12.73 -25.94 5.48
CA ALA A 351 -12.91 -27.03 4.53
C ALA A 351 -13.50 -28.29 5.19
N SER A 352 -13.18 -28.57 6.46
CA SER A 352 -13.52 -29.84 7.13
C SER A 352 -14.33 -29.72 8.43
N GLY A 353 -14.42 -28.52 9.01
CA GLY A 353 -15.12 -28.28 10.28
C GLY A 353 -14.34 -28.66 11.53
N GLN A 354 -13.05 -28.97 11.42
CA GLN A 354 -12.18 -29.24 12.56
C GLN A 354 -10.93 -28.37 12.55
N LYS A 355 -10.53 -27.88 13.72
CA LYS A 355 -9.22 -27.26 13.90
C LYS A 355 -8.13 -28.32 13.74
N THR A 356 -7.00 -27.91 13.18
CA THR A 356 -5.80 -28.74 13.04
C THR A 356 -4.56 -27.93 13.40
N ASN A 357 -3.41 -28.60 13.45
CA ASN A 357 -2.14 -27.94 13.75
C ASN A 357 -1.68 -27.10 12.55
N ASP A 358 -0.93 -26.03 12.81
CA ASP A 358 -0.32 -25.24 11.74
C ASP A 358 0.46 -26.13 10.77
N ARG A 359 0.44 -25.76 9.49
CA ARG A 359 1.06 -26.47 8.36
C ARG A 359 0.36 -27.78 7.98
N ALA A 360 -0.61 -28.27 8.75
CA ALA A 360 -1.32 -29.50 8.41
C ALA A 360 -2.46 -29.24 7.39
N ILE A 361 -2.57 -30.13 6.42
CA ILE A 361 -3.51 -30.05 5.29
C ILE A 361 -4.52 -31.19 5.41
N GLY A 362 -5.81 -30.86 5.55
CA GLY A 362 -6.90 -31.85 5.43
C GLY A 362 -6.86 -32.98 6.45
N VAL A 363 -6.14 -32.83 7.55
CA VAL A 363 -6.07 -33.80 8.66
C VAL A 363 -6.46 -33.14 9.97
N ASP A 364 -6.92 -33.91 10.95
CA ASP A 364 -7.11 -33.41 12.32
C ASP A 364 -5.77 -33.21 13.05
N ALA A 365 -5.82 -32.66 14.26
CA ALA A 365 -4.62 -32.43 15.08
C ALA A 365 -3.82 -33.70 15.43
N ALA A 366 -4.40 -34.90 15.24
CA ALA A 366 -3.75 -36.19 15.42
C ALA A 366 -3.23 -36.78 14.09
N GLY A 367 -3.37 -36.06 12.97
CA GLY A 367 -2.93 -36.48 11.64
C GLY A 367 -3.90 -37.41 10.91
N LYS A 368 -5.14 -37.55 11.40
CA LYS A 368 -6.15 -38.40 10.73
C LYS A 368 -6.81 -37.62 9.58
N PRO A 369 -6.94 -38.23 8.37
CA PRO A 369 -7.63 -37.60 7.25
C PRO A 369 -9.06 -37.15 7.58
N LEU A 370 -9.40 -35.94 7.14
CA LEU A 370 -10.70 -35.31 7.29
C LEU A 370 -11.36 -35.12 5.94
N ARG A 371 -12.68 -35.31 5.87
CA ARG A 371 -13.44 -35.06 4.65
C ARG A 371 -13.67 -33.55 4.45
N SER A 372 -13.48 -33.07 3.23
CA SER A 372 -13.67 -31.66 2.88
C SER A 372 -15.09 -31.36 2.37
N LEU A 373 -15.46 -30.09 2.26
CA LEU A 373 -16.68 -29.63 1.59
C LEU A 373 -16.75 -30.10 0.13
N ALA A 374 -15.61 -30.31 -0.54
CA ALA A 374 -15.57 -30.87 -1.88
C ALA A 374 -16.05 -32.33 -1.88
N ASP A 375 -15.60 -33.15 -0.92
CA ASP A 375 -16.04 -34.55 -0.78
C ASP A 375 -17.55 -34.64 -0.51
N TYR A 376 -18.06 -33.83 0.42
CA TYR A 376 -19.48 -33.85 0.75
C TYR A 376 -20.35 -33.33 -0.41
N SER A 377 -19.86 -32.35 -1.16
CA SER A 377 -20.55 -31.83 -2.34
C SER A 377 -20.58 -32.86 -3.47
N ALA A 378 -19.49 -33.61 -3.66
CA ALA A 378 -19.40 -34.67 -4.64
C ALA A 378 -20.34 -35.84 -4.30
N ASP A 379 -20.45 -36.23 -3.03
CA ASP A 379 -21.44 -37.23 -2.56
C ASP A 379 -22.89 -36.80 -2.88
N ALA A 380 -23.17 -35.50 -2.83
CA ALA A 380 -24.47 -34.92 -3.21
C ALA A 380 -24.67 -34.81 -4.75
N GLY A 381 -23.68 -35.27 -5.53
CA GLY A 381 -23.70 -35.25 -7.00
C GLY A 381 -23.45 -33.87 -7.61
N LYS A 382 -22.95 -32.90 -6.82
CA LYS A 382 -22.60 -31.57 -7.33
C LYS A 382 -21.33 -31.63 -8.18
N LYS A 383 -21.23 -30.71 -9.14
CA LYS A 383 -19.97 -30.42 -9.83
C LYS A 383 -19.04 -29.63 -8.93
N ILE A 384 -17.73 -29.85 -9.05
CA ILE A 384 -16.75 -29.28 -8.13
C ILE A 384 -15.67 -28.52 -8.89
N ALA A 385 -15.36 -27.29 -8.46
CA ALA A 385 -14.23 -26.52 -8.98
C ALA A 385 -13.35 -25.96 -7.86
N ASP A 386 -12.06 -25.87 -8.17
CA ASP A 386 -10.99 -25.31 -7.33
C ASP A 386 -10.13 -24.39 -8.21
N ILE A 387 -10.15 -23.08 -7.89
CA ILE A 387 -9.54 -22.01 -8.71
C ILE A 387 -8.68 -21.12 -7.83
N VAL A 388 -7.39 -21.00 -8.12
CA VAL A 388 -6.45 -20.22 -7.30
C VAL A 388 -5.52 -19.33 -8.11
N LEU A 389 -4.87 -18.38 -7.42
CA LEU A 389 -3.84 -17.46 -7.95
C LEU A 389 -2.44 -17.82 -7.44
N CYS A 390 -2.23 -19.09 -7.12
CA CYS A 390 -0.97 -19.68 -6.68
C CYS A 390 -0.83 -21.10 -7.27
N GLU A 391 0.13 -21.86 -6.77
CA GLU A 391 0.29 -23.28 -7.05
C GLU A 391 -0.87 -24.10 -6.48
N LEU A 392 -1.37 -25.10 -7.23
CA LEU A 392 -2.43 -26.00 -6.72
C LEU A 392 -1.98 -26.86 -5.54
N THR A 393 -0.67 -26.97 -5.29
CA THR A 393 -0.08 -27.67 -4.15
C THR A 393 0.05 -26.79 -2.91
N ASP A 394 -0.26 -25.48 -3.02
CA ASP A 394 -0.28 -24.60 -1.86
C ASP A 394 -1.47 -24.92 -0.94
N ALA A 395 -1.44 -24.38 0.27
CA ALA A 395 -2.24 -24.85 1.38
C ALA A 395 -3.76 -24.74 1.18
N THR A 396 -4.24 -23.59 0.74
CA THR A 396 -5.68 -23.34 0.60
C THR A 396 -6.36 -24.28 -0.39
N PRO A 397 -5.88 -24.47 -1.65
CA PRO A 397 -6.45 -25.47 -2.55
C PRO A 397 -6.25 -26.89 -2.02
N ALA A 398 -5.05 -27.22 -1.51
CA ALA A 398 -4.74 -28.55 -1.02
C ALA A 398 -5.67 -29.02 0.10
N ALA A 399 -6.15 -28.12 0.97
CA ALA A 399 -7.10 -28.44 2.04
C ALA A 399 -8.45 -29.01 1.55
N PHE A 400 -8.79 -28.83 0.26
CA PHE A 400 -10.01 -29.37 -0.33
C PHE A 400 -9.83 -30.74 -0.99
N TYR A 401 -8.59 -31.21 -1.23
CA TYR A 401 -8.35 -32.47 -1.95
C TYR A 401 -7.26 -33.39 -1.40
N ALA A 402 -6.42 -32.92 -0.48
CA ALA A 402 -5.27 -33.67 0.05
C ALA A 402 -5.31 -33.79 1.58
N HIS A 403 -4.53 -34.74 2.09
CA HIS A 403 -4.35 -35.03 3.51
C HIS A 403 -2.86 -35.21 3.82
N GLU A 404 -2.21 -34.20 4.38
CA GLU A 404 -0.79 -34.21 4.70
C GLU A 404 -0.53 -33.52 6.04
N ALA A 405 0.46 -34.01 6.80
CA ALA A 405 0.86 -33.37 8.06
C ALA A 405 1.63 -32.06 7.86
N GLU A 406 2.05 -31.77 6.63
CA GLU A 406 3.02 -30.71 6.32
C GLU A 406 2.80 -30.14 4.91
N ARG A 407 2.41 -28.87 4.84
CA ARG A 407 2.08 -28.14 3.59
C ARG A 407 3.24 -28.06 2.61
N SER A 408 4.49 -28.17 3.08
CA SER A 408 5.67 -28.18 2.20
C SER A 408 5.91 -29.51 1.46
N HIS A 409 5.12 -30.56 1.75
CA HIS A 409 5.19 -31.84 1.02
C HIS A 409 4.50 -31.77 -0.36
N ALA A 410 4.86 -30.80 -1.20
CA ALA A 410 4.20 -30.51 -2.47
C ALA A 410 4.06 -31.74 -3.40
N THR A 411 5.08 -32.59 -3.50
CA THR A 411 5.01 -33.83 -4.29
C THR A 411 3.98 -34.81 -3.74
N ALA A 412 3.88 -34.96 -2.41
CA ALA A 412 2.90 -35.85 -1.79
C ALA A 412 1.48 -35.31 -2.01
N ILE A 413 1.28 -34.01 -1.77
CA ILE A 413 0.02 -33.29 -2.04
C ILE A 413 -0.40 -33.48 -3.51
N ALA A 414 0.49 -33.19 -4.46
CA ALA A 414 0.23 -33.34 -5.89
C ALA A 414 -0.21 -34.75 -6.28
N ASN A 415 0.34 -35.78 -5.63
CA ASN A 415 -0.06 -37.17 -5.89
C ASN A 415 -1.48 -37.50 -5.41
N GLN A 416 -2.00 -36.80 -4.41
CA GLN A 416 -3.36 -37.04 -3.90
C GLN A 416 -4.46 -36.45 -4.80
N ILE A 417 -4.11 -35.58 -5.76
CA ILE A 417 -5.08 -35.02 -6.72
C ILE A 417 -5.78 -36.13 -7.53
N VAL A 418 -5.14 -37.29 -7.71
CA VAL A 418 -5.66 -38.43 -8.48
C VAL A 418 -6.84 -39.12 -7.78
N SER A 419 -7.02 -38.92 -6.47
CA SER A 419 -8.19 -39.37 -5.72
C SER A 419 -9.24 -38.28 -5.51
N SER A 420 -8.94 -37.03 -5.90
CA SER A 420 -9.83 -35.89 -5.68
C SER A 420 -11.16 -36.04 -6.43
N PRO A 421 -12.29 -35.60 -5.83
CA PRO A 421 -13.56 -35.50 -6.53
C PRO A 421 -13.70 -34.27 -7.43
N VAL A 422 -12.73 -33.34 -7.43
CA VAL A 422 -12.83 -32.05 -8.13
C VAL A 422 -12.88 -32.22 -9.65
N ASP A 423 -13.88 -31.66 -10.34
CA ASP A 423 -14.01 -31.75 -11.79
C ASP A 423 -13.08 -30.75 -12.53
N LEU A 424 -12.94 -29.52 -12.02
CA LEU A 424 -12.13 -28.47 -12.64
C LEU A 424 -11.11 -27.89 -11.64
N PHE A 425 -9.83 -28.09 -11.91
CA PHE A 425 -8.73 -27.46 -11.20
C PHE A 425 -8.08 -26.37 -12.04
N LEU A 426 -7.82 -25.22 -11.46
CA LEU A 426 -7.11 -24.12 -12.10
C LEU A 426 -6.11 -23.49 -11.13
N GLY A 427 -4.81 -23.56 -11.45
CA GLY A 427 -3.73 -22.92 -10.71
C GLY A 427 -2.38 -23.19 -11.38
N SER A 428 -1.26 -22.81 -10.77
CA SER A 428 0.10 -23.12 -11.28
C SER A 428 0.69 -24.37 -10.59
N GLY A 429 2.01 -24.57 -10.65
CA GLY A 429 2.69 -25.70 -10.01
C GLY A 429 2.91 -26.92 -10.91
N TYR A 430 2.97 -26.75 -12.24
CA TYR A 430 3.11 -27.86 -13.22
C TYR A 430 4.21 -28.88 -12.89
N ASN A 431 5.35 -28.41 -12.35
CA ASN A 431 6.48 -29.28 -12.01
C ASN A 431 6.13 -30.30 -10.93
N ASP A 432 5.31 -29.95 -9.94
CA ASP A 432 4.92 -30.86 -8.86
C ASP A 432 4.11 -32.05 -9.39
N PHE A 433 3.22 -31.79 -10.36
CA PHE A 433 2.35 -32.81 -10.96
C PHE A 433 2.99 -33.65 -12.06
N THR A 434 4.26 -33.36 -12.41
CA THR A 434 5.03 -34.13 -13.40
C THR A 434 6.16 -34.94 -12.79
N GLN A 435 6.35 -34.85 -11.46
CA GLN A 435 7.23 -35.75 -10.74
C GLN A 435 6.66 -37.16 -10.74
N GLN A 436 7.52 -38.16 -10.95
CA GLN A 436 7.11 -39.56 -10.94
C GLN A 436 7.01 -40.09 -9.51
N LEU A 437 5.91 -40.76 -9.20
CA LEU A 437 5.77 -41.60 -8.03
C LEU A 437 5.33 -43.00 -8.49
N ASN A 438 6.08 -44.03 -8.11
CA ASN A 438 5.83 -45.42 -8.51
C ASN A 438 5.70 -45.63 -10.04
N GLY A 439 6.46 -44.87 -10.82
CA GLY A 439 6.54 -45.02 -12.28
C GLY A 439 5.43 -44.33 -13.08
N GLN A 440 4.54 -43.55 -12.45
CA GLN A 440 3.55 -42.70 -13.12
C GLN A 440 3.58 -41.28 -12.55
N THR A 441 3.12 -40.30 -13.34
CA THR A 441 2.93 -38.91 -12.87
C THR A 441 1.47 -38.67 -12.49
N PRO A 442 1.17 -37.72 -11.58
CA PRO A 442 -0.19 -37.24 -11.35
C PRO A 442 -0.91 -36.83 -12.64
N VAL A 443 -0.22 -36.12 -13.54
CA VAL A 443 -0.76 -35.72 -14.84
C VAL A 443 -1.21 -36.91 -15.68
N ASP A 444 -0.40 -37.98 -15.75
CA ASP A 444 -0.74 -39.16 -16.56
C ASP A 444 -1.91 -39.94 -15.95
N GLN A 445 -1.97 -40.04 -14.62
CA GLN A 445 -3.10 -40.65 -13.91
C GLN A 445 -4.39 -39.84 -14.09
N MET A 446 -4.31 -38.51 -14.07
CA MET A 446 -5.47 -37.65 -14.32
C MET A 446 -5.98 -37.77 -15.75
N LYS A 447 -5.10 -37.90 -16.76
CA LYS A 447 -5.51 -38.22 -18.14
C LYS A 447 -6.24 -39.56 -18.21
N GLN A 448 -5.77 -40.59 -17.51
CA GLN A 448 -6.45 -41.90 -17.44
C GLN A 448 -7.84 -41.81 -16.80
N ARG A 449 -8.03 -40.87 -15.85
CA ARG A 449 -9.34 -40.53 -15.26
C ARG A 449 -10.23 -39.65 -16.16
N GLY A 450 -9.77 -39.31 -17.37
CA GLY A 450 -10.52 -38.54 -18.37
C GLY A 450 -10.38 -37.02 -18.23
N TYR A 451 -9.38 -36.51 -17.51
CA TYR A 451 -9.12 -35.07 -17.44
C TYR A 451 -8.39 -34.57 -18.68
N THR A 452 -8.82 -33.42 -19.18
CA THR A 452 -8.04 -32.62 -20.12
C THR A 452 -6.98 -31.83 -19.34
N ILE A 453 -5.72 -31.95 -19.74
CA ILE A 453 -4.61 -31.22 -19.11
C ILE A 453 -4.32 -29.98 -19.94
N ILE A 454 -4.45 -28.80 -19.34
CA ILE A 454 -4.30 -27.52 -20.03
C ILE A 454 -3.22 -26.70 -19.35
N ARG A 455 -2.35 -26.04 -20.11
CA ARG A 455 -1.30 -25.15 -19.58
C ARG A 455 -1.40 -23.70 -20.05
N ASN A 456 -2.28 -23.45 -21.02
CA ASN A 456 -2.50 -22.13 -21.58
C ASN A 456 -3.90 -21.63 -21.20
N PHE A 457 -3.99 -20.37 -20.74
CA PHE A 457 -5.25 -19.84 -20.24
C PHE A 457 -6.30 -19.63 -21.34
N ASP A 458 -5.89 -19.23 -22.54
CA ASP A 458 -6.82 -19.08 -23.67
C ASP A 458 -7.38 -20.44 -24.12
N GLU A 459 -6.56 -21.50 -24.08
CA GLU A 459 -7.02 -22.87 -24.31
C GLU A 459 -8.09 -23.28 -23.27
N PHE A 460 -7.87 -22.94 -21.98
CA PHE A 460 -8.84 -23.19 -20.93
C PHE A 460 -10.18 -22.45 -21.20
N LEU A 461 -10.14 -21.19 -21.62
CA LEU A 461 -11.36 -20.44 -21.94
C LEU A 461 -12.17 -21.08 -23.08
N ASN A 462 -11.49 -21.73 -24.04
CA ASN A 462 -12.11 -22.31 -25.22
C ASN A 462 -12.45 -23.81 -25.11
N THR A 463 -11.97 -24.51 -24.07
CA THR A 463 -12.19 -25.96 -23.96
C THR A 463 -13.67 -26.31 -23.76
N PRO A 464 -14.20 -27.34 -24.44
CA PRO A 464 -15.54 -27.88 -24.16
C PRO A 464 -15.51 -28.90 -22.99
N SER A 465 -14.34 -29.25 -22.49
CA SER A 465 -14.20 -30.28 -21.45
C SER A 465 -14.81 -29.83 -20.13
N THR A 466 -15.48 -30.77 -19.47
CA THR A 466 -16.06 -30.60 -18.14
C THR A 466 -15.20 -31.22 -17.04
N LYS A 467 -14.08 -31.87 -17.41
CA LYS A 467 -13.05 -32.37 -16.50
C LYS A 467 -11.68 -31.86 -16.94
N VAL A 468 -11.12 -30.93 -16.18
CA VAL A 468 -9.90 -30.20 -16.57
C VAL A 468 -8.96 -30.08 -15.38
N LEU A 469 -7.70 -30.40 -15.61
CA LEU A 469 -6.59 -30.02 -14.73
C LEU A 469 -5.77 -28.97 -15.46
N ALA A 470 -6.00 -27.71 -15.11
CA ALA A 470 -5.41 -26.55 -15.73
C ALA A 470 -4.19 -26.10 -14.90
N LEU A 471 -3.00 -26.53 -15.33
CA LEU A 471 -1.70 -26.26 -14.71
C LEU A 471 -1.01 -25.11 -15.45
N MET A 472 -1.40 -23.91 -15.09
CA MET A 472 -1.05 -22.66 -15.73
C MET A 472 0.42 -22.30 -15.56
N ASP A 473 0.93 -21.50 -16.50
CA ASP A 473 2.21 -20.81 -16.35
C ASP A 473 2.14 -19.73 -15.26
N ASP A 474 3.24 -19.54 -14.53
CA ASP A 474 3.30 -18.58 -13.41
C ASP A 474 3.01 -17.15 -13.85
N SER A 475 3.17 -16.81 -15.14
CA SER A 475 2.80 -15.50 -15.68
C SER A 475 1.32 -15.13 -15.52
N VAL A 476 0.42 -16.13 -15.37
CA VAL A 476 -1.00 -15.91 -15.13
C VAL A 476 -1.43 -16.17 -13.68
N THR A 477 -0.52 -16.50 -12.77
CA THR A 477 -0.77 -16.61 -11.31
C THR A 477 0.06 -15.63 -10.47
N ARG A 478 1.10 -15.00 -11.04
CA ARG A 478 1.92 -13.93 -10.41
C ARG A 478 1.11 -12.72 -9.91
N PRO A 479 1.72 -11.80 -9.13
CA PRO A 479 1.03 -10.60 -8.68
C PRO A 479 0.45 -9.75 -9.83
N LYS A 480 -0.75 -9.19 -9.64
CA LYS A 480 -1.47 -8.28 -10.53
C LYS A 480 -0.61 -7.12 -10.97
N MET A 481 0.18 -6.54 -10.06
CA MET A 481 1.10 -5.45 -10.36
C MET A 481 2.24 -5.85 -11.32
N GLN A 482 2.44 -7.14 -11.58
CA GLN A 482 3.39 -7.69 -12.56
C GLN A 482 2.70 -8.09 -13.88
N GLY A 483 1.44 -7.70 -14.10
CA GLY A 483 0.77 -7.86 -15.39
C GLY A 483 0.16 -9.25 -15.62
N ARG A 484 -0.51 -9.82 -14.61
CA ARG A 484 -1.26 -11.10 -14.71
C ARG A 484 -2.46 -11.07 -15.68
N GLY A 485 -3.01 -9.89 -15.99
CA GLY A 485 -4.28 -9.78 -16.72
C GLY A 485 -5.50 -10.15 -15.85
N ASN A 486 -6.65 -10.47 -16.46
CA ASN A 486 -7.92 -10.72 -15.76
C ASN A 486 -8.21 -12.22 -15.55
N TYR A 487 -7.20 -12.96 -15.10
CA TYR A 487 -7.29 -14.41 -14.89
C TYR A 487 -8.49 -14.82 -14.03
N LEU A 488 -8.60 -14.28 -12.82
CA LEU A 488 -9.58 -14.76 -11.83
C LEU A 488 -11.05 -14.50 -12.26
N PRO A 489 -11.43 -13.28 -12.72
CA PRO A 489 -12.80 -13.06 -13.23
C PRO A 489 -13.16 -13.88 -14.48
N LEU A 490 -12.18 -14.12 -15.38
CA LEU A 490 -12.42 -14.90 -16.59
C LEU A 490 -12.54 -16.41 -16.28
N ALA A 491 -11.73 -16.92 -15.36
CA ALA A 491 -11.82 -18.29 -14.86
C ALA A 491 -13.19 -18.54 -14.21
N PHE A 492 -13.62 -17.63 -13.32
CA PHE A 492 -14.94 -17.67 -12.69
C PHE A 492 -16.08 -17.76 -13.72
N LYS A 493 -16.08 -16.87 -14.73
CA LYS A 493 -17.09 -16.86 -15.79
C LYS A 493 -17.09 -18.15 -16.59
N LYS A 494 -15.91 -18.66 -16.96
CA LYS A 494 -15.80 -19.91 -17.70
C LYS A 494 -16.37 -21.09 -16.91
N VAL A 495 -16.01 -21.22 -15.63
CA VAL A 495 -16.47 -22.34 -14.81
C VAL A 495 -17.97 -22.27 -14.53
N THR A 496 -18.50 -21.10 -14.16
CA THR A 496 -19.95 -20.94 -13.95
C THR A 496 -20.75 -21.22 -15.22
N GLN A 497 -20.27 -20.80 -16.40
CA GLN A 497 -20.88 -21.16 -17.68
C GLN A 497 -20.86 -22.67 -17.95
N THR A 498 -19.76 -23.36 -17.62
CA THR A 498 -19.65 -24.82 -17.77
C THR A 498 -20.60 -25.57 -16.85
N PHE A 499 -20.83 -25.07 -15.62
CA PHE A 499 -21.63 -25.76 -14.60
C PHE A 499 -23.09 -25.29 -14.48
N LYS A 500 -23.51 -24.21 -15.15
CA LYS A 500 -24.86 -23.62 -15.01
C LYS A 500 -26.01 -24.63 -15.14
N ASP A 501 -25.87 -25.59 -16.05
CA ASP A 501 -26.90 -26.58 -16.37
C ASP A 501 -26.73 -27.89 -15.58
N ALA A 502 -25.78 -27.95 -14.63
CA ALA A 502 -25.61 -29.12 -13.78
C ALA A 502 -26.87 -29.36 -12.93
N PRO A 503 -27.51 -30.54 -13.01
CA PRO A 503 -28.83 -30.77 -12.41
C PRO A 503 -28.82 -30.69 -10.88
N LYS A 504 -27.68 -31.05 -10.25
CA LYS A 504 -27.46 -30.97 -8.81
C LYS A 504 -26.75 -29.68 -8.36
N GLY A 505 -26.41 -28.80 -9.31
CA GLY A 505 -25.61 -27.61 -9.09
C GLY A 505 -24.14 -27.91 -8.88
N PHE A 506 -23.42 -26.95 -8.29
CA PHE A 506 -21.99 -27.04 -8.07
C PHE A 506 -21.54 -26.46 -6.72
N PHE A 507 -20.35 -26.88 -6.30
CA PHE A 507 -19.54 -26.24 -5.26
C PHE A 507 -18.26 -25.71 -5.91
N MET A 508 -17.94 -24.46 -5.66
CA MET A 508 -16.72 -23.82 -6.16
C MET A 508 -15.98 -23.21 -4.99
N MET A 509 -14.71 -23.56 -4.84
CA MET A 509 -13.75 -22.76 -4.07
C MET A 509 -12.96 -21.90 -5.05
N ILE A 510 -12.82 -20.61 -4.74
CA ILE A 510 -12.04 -19.66 -5.54
C ILE A 510 -11.21 -18.74 -4.64
N GLU A 511 -9.92 -18.62 -4.93
CA GLU A 511 -8.97 -17.92 -4.06
C GLU A 511 -8.32 -16.70 -4.72
N GLY A 512 -8.28 -15.60 -3.96
CA GLY A 512 -7.43 -14.44 -4.16
C GLY A 512 -6.08 -14.57 -3.47
N SER A 513 -5.24 -15.54 -3.87
CA SER A 513 -4.07 -16.02 -3.11
C SER A 513 -2.98 -14.96 -2.85
N GLN A 514 -2.82 -13.99 -3.75
CA GLN A 514 -1.69 -13.04 -3.71
C GLN A 514 -1.90 -11.85 -2.75
N ILE A 515 -3.08 -11.73 -2.13
CA ILE A 515 -3.38 -10.67 -1.14
C ILE A 515 -2.44 -10.82 0.07
N ASP A 516 -2.35 -12.05 0.59
CA ASP A 516 -1.45 -12.47 1.66
C ASP A 516 0.03 -12.19 1.35
N HIS A 517 0.49 -12.58 0.16
CA HIS A 517 1.84 -12.27 -0.30
C HIS A 517 2.13 -10.75 -0.28
N GLY A 518 1.13 -9.92 -0.59
CA GLY A 518 1.22 -8.46 -0.46
C GLY A 518 1.36 -8.01 1.00
N GLY A 519 0.66 -8.69 1.91
CA GLY A 519 0.78 -8.53 3.36
C GLY A 519 2.18 -8.90 3.85
N HIS A 520 2.69 -10.10 3.56
CA HIS A 520 4.05 -10.53 3.92
C HIS A 520 5.14 -9.60 3.35
N ALA A 521 4.95 -9.10 2.13
CA ALA A 521 5.88 -8.16 1.50
C ALA A 521 5.80 -6.72 2.06
N ASN A 522 4.86 -6.45 2.97
CA ASN A 522 4.50 -5.12 3.47
C ASN A 522 4.31 -4.12 2.32
N ASN A 523 3.56 -4.55 1.30
CA ASN A 523 3.35 -3.84 0.05
C ASN A 523 1.87 -3.54 -0.15
N LEU A 524 1.45 -2.35 0.29
CA LEU A 524 0.08 -1.87 0.19
C LEU A 524 -0.42 -1.85 -1.26
N LYS A 525 0.44 -1.50 -2.22
CA LYS A 525 0.09 -1.52 -3.65
C LYS A 525 -0.29 -2.93 -4.10
N GLN A 526 0.48 -3.95 -3.71
CA GLN A 526 0.14 -5.33 -4.03
C GLN A 526 -1.19 -5.72 -3.39
N VAL A 527 -1.34 -5.53 -2.07
CA VAL A 527 -2.59 -5.80 -1.33
C VAL A 527 -3.82 -5.20 -2.04
N ILE A 528 -3.78 -3.91 -2.36
CA ILE A 528 -4.92 -3.22 -2.99
C ILE A 528 -5.19 -3.75 -4.40
N THR A 529 -4.16 -3.96 -5.21
CA THR A 529 -4.35 -4.42 -6.60
C THR A 529 -4.83 -5.87 -6.69
N GLU A 530 -4.39 -6.75 -5.79
CA GLU A 530 -4.91 -8.12 -5.70
C GLU A 530 -6.35 -8.14 -5.22
N ASN A 531 -6.64 -7.40 -4.15
CA ASN A 531 -7.97 -7.35 -3.58
C ASN A 531 -8.97 -6.66 -4.54
N THR A 532 -8.50 -5.73 -5.39
CA THR A 532 -9.29 -5.18 -6.50
C THR A 532 -9.65 -6.24 -7.55
N ASP A 533 -8.71 -7.12 -7.92
CA ASP A 533 -8.96 -8.20 -8.89
C ASP A 533 -9.95 -9.23 -8.32
N PHE A 534 -9.77 -9.59 -7.04
CA PHE A 534 -10.66 -10.46 -6.29
C PHE A 534 -12.08 -9.87 -6.16
N ASP A 535 -12.20 -8.61 -5.76
CA ASP A 535 -13.50 -7.95 -5.62
C ASP A 535 -14.27 -7.83 -6.94
N ARG A 536 -13.57 -7.64 -8.08
CA ARG A 536 -14.22 -7.68 -9.40
C ARG A 536 -14.80 -9.05 -9.72
N MET A 537 -14.11 -10.14 -9.35
CA MET A 537 -14.65 -11.49 -9.47
C MET A 537 -15.87 -11.67 -8.55
N VAL A 538 -15.82 -11.17 -7.30
CA VAL A 538 -16.99 -11.18 -6.40
C VAL A 538 -18.18 -10.46 -7.03
N GLY A 539 -17.98 -9.32 -7.68
CA GLY A 539 -19.05 -8.63 -8.43
C GLY A 539 -19.70 -9.50 -9.52
N ASP A 540 -18.92 -10.32 -10.23
CA ASP A 540 -19.46 -11.29 -11.18
C ASP A 540 -20.18 -12.46 -10.48
N ALA A 541 -19.74 -12.87 -9.28
CA ALA A 541 -20.40 -13.88 -8.47
C ALA A 541 -21.76 -13.42 -7.92
N LEU A 542 -21.85 -12.16 -7.47
CA LEU A 542 -23.12 -11.56 -7.03
C LEU A 542 -24.11 -11.49 -8.20
N ARG A 543 -23.65 -11.10 -9.40
CA ARG A 543 -24.49 -11.09 -10.61
C ARG A 543 -25.01 -12.48 -10.95
N PHE A 544 -24.14 -13.49 -10.93
CA PHE A 544 -24.55 -14.87 -11.16
C PHE A 544 -25.60 -15.33 -10.14
N ALA A 545 -25.41 -14.98 -8.87
CA ALA A 545 -26.34 -15.36 -7.81
C ALA A 545 -27.73 -14.71 -7.95
N ASP A 546 -27.79 -13.47 -8.42
CA ASP A 546 -29.04 -12.79 -8.75
C ASP A 546 -29.77 -13.41 -9.95
N GLU A 547 -29.03 -13.82 -10.98
CA GLU A 547 -29.58 -14.44 -12.19
C GLU A 547 -30.10 -15.87 -11.93
N ASP A 548 -29.38 -16.66 -11.12
CA ASP A 548 -29.74 -18.04 -10.81
C ASP A 548 -30.78 -18.15 -9.69
N GLY A 549 -30.70 -17.31 -8.65
CA GLY A 549 -31.64 -17.27 -7.54
C GLY A 549 -31.56 -18.45 -6.54
N GLU A 550 -30.82 -19.52 -6.83
CA GLU A 550 -30.54 -20.67 -5.93
C GLU A 550 -29.04 -20.78 -5.58
N THR A 551 -28.28 -19.68 -5.70
CA THR A 551 -26.84 -19.64 -5.44
C THR A 551 -26.51 -18.88 -4.17
N LEU A 552 -25.71 -19.50 -3.30
CA LEU A 552 -25.11 -18.88 -2.12
C LEU A 552 -23.66 -18.52 -2.42
N VAL A 553 -23.30 -17.25 -2.26
CA VAL A 553 -21.92 -16.73 -2.35
C VAL A 553 -21.45 -16.38 -0.95
N ILE A 554 -20.27 -16.86 -0.57
CA ILE A 554 -19.63 -16.59 0.72
C ILE A 554 -18.23 -16.04 0.42
N VAL A 555 -17.88 -14.91 1.03
CA VAL A 555 -16.56 -14.30 0.93
C VAL A 555 -15.95 -14.24 2.32
N THR A 556 -14.76 -14.80 2.49
CA THR A 556 -14.01 -14.79 3.76
C THR A 556 -12.51 -14.75 3.50
N ALA A 557 -11.71 -14.71 4.56
CA ALA A 557 -10.30 -15.05 4.56
C ALA A 557 -10.04 -16.26 5.48
N ASP A 558 -8.82 -16.77 5.41
CA ASP A 558 -8.22 -17.76 6.32
C ASP A 558 -7.57 -17.12 7.55
N HIS A 559 -6.91 -15.97 7.38
CA HIS A 559 -6.35 -15.09 8.41
C HIS A 559 -6.18 -13.64 7.90
N GLU A 560 -5.65 -12.76 8.75
CA GLU A 560 -5.16 -11.43 8.35
C GLU A 560 -3.64 -11.46 8.25
N THR A 561 -3.06 -10.68 7.32
CA THR A 561 -1.61 -10.66 7.11
C THR A 561 -1.01 -9.27 7.14
N GLY A 562 0.09 -9.14 7.90
CA GLY A 562 0.93 -7.94 8.00
C GLY A 562 0.50 -6.96 9.10
N GLY A 563 -0.67 -7.15 9.71
CA GLY A 563 -1.23 -6.24 10.70
C GLY A 563 -1.33 -4.82 10.15
N LEU A 564 -1.99 -4.71 8.99
CA LEU A 564 -2.10 -3.46 8.24
C LEU A 564 -2.89 -2.42 9.03
N THR A 565 -2.28 -1.27 9.26
CA THR A 565 -2.91 -0.07 9.85
C THR A 565 -3.01 1.02 8.79
N LEU A 566 -4.17 1.64 8.64
CA LEU A 566 -4.37 2.75 7.71
C LEU A 566 -4.08 4.07 8.42
N LEU A 567 -3.00 4.74 8.03
CA LEU A 567 -2.51 5.97 8.65
C LEU A 567 -3.13 7.23 8.02
N ASP A 568 -3.43 7.17 6.72
CA ASP A 568 -3.98 8.28 5.95
C ASP A 568 -4.79 7.78 4.74
N GLY A 569 -5.61 8.66 4.19
CA GLY A 569 -6.29 8.43 2.93
C GLY A 569 -7.13 9.61 2.47
N ASN A 570 -7.54 9.55 1.21
CA ASN A 570 -8.55 10.43 0.64
C ASN A 570 -9.41 9.61 -0.32
N ILE A 571 -10.61 9.25 0.14
CA ILE A 571 -11.57 8.44 -0.62
C ILE A 571 -11.85 9.08 -1.99
N GLY A 572 -12.16 10.38 -2.04
CA GLY A 572 -12.46 11.06 -3.30
C GLY A 572 -11.32 11.02 -4.34
N LYS A 573 -10.07 10.93 -3.87
CA LYS A 573 -8.88 10.83 -4.73
C LYS A 573 -8.39 9.40 -4.96
N GLY A 574 -8.99 8.40 -4.31
CA GLY A 574 -8.49 7.01 -4.36
C GLY A 574 -7.15 6.82 -3.68
N TYR A 575 -6.84 7.64 -2.67
CA TYR A 575 -5.55 7.70 -1.99
C TYR A 575 -5.57 6.95 -0.66
N VAL A 576 -4.52 6.17 -0.38
CA VAL A 576 -4.32 5.43 0.88
C VAL A 576 -2.86 5.45 1.29
N TRP A 577 -2.59 5.63 2.57
CA TRP A 577 -1.29 5.40 3.19
C TRP A 577 -1.47 4.44 4.38
N GLY A 578 -0.82 3.28 4.32
CA GLY A 578 -0.80 2.27 5.37
C GLY A 578 0.55 2.11 6.05
N ASP A 579 0.58 1.28 7.09
CA ASP A 579 1.80 0.81 7.75
C ASP A 579 1.56 -0.60 8.28
N PHE A 580 2.62 -1.39 8.31
CA PHE A 580 2.55 -2.82 8.66
C PHE A 580 3.30 -3.05 9.97
N SER A 581 2.67 -3.80 10.87
CA SER A 581 3.24 -4.08 12.20
C SER A 581 4.11 -5.34 12.23
N THR A 582 3.89 -6.25 11.29
CA THR A 582 4.65 -7.49 11.12
C THR A 582 4.76 -7.79 9.62
N ASN A 583 5.61 -8.75 9.24
CA ASN A 583 5.65 -9.35 7.91
C ASN A 583 5.05 -10.76 7.93
N ASP A 584 4.17 -11.05 8.88
CA ASP A 584 3.59 -12.37 9.17
C ASP A 584 2.07 -12.22 9.41
N HIS A 585 1.38 -13.32 9.65
CA HIS A 585 -0.05 -13.32 9.95
C HIS A 585 -0.35 -12.65 11.31
N THR A 586 -1.60 -12.25 11.52
CA THR A 586 -2.09 -11.79 12.82
C THR A 586 -3.33 -12.55 13.28
N GLY A 587 -3.53 -12.61 14.59
CA GLY A 587 -4.69 -13.26 15.20
C GLY A 587 -5.97 -12.41 15.16
N THR A 588 -6.10 -11.47 14.23
CA THR A 588 -7.32 -10.65 14.11
C THR A 588 -8.44 -11.47 13.44
N PRO A 589 -9.67 -11.46 13.97
CA PRO A 589 -10.79 -12.11 13.29
C PRO A 589 -11.02 -11.53 11.90
N VAL A 590 -11.28 -12.39 10.94
CA VAL A 590 -11.48 -12.01 9.54
C VAL A 590 -12.96 -11.88 9.21
N PRO A 591 -13.36 -10.99 8.29
CA PRO A 591 -14.77 -10.81 7.97
C PRO A 591 -15.31 -11.99 7.16
N VAL A 592 -16.58 -12.31 7.35
CA VAL A 592 -17.36 -13.25 6.55
C VAL A 592 -18.53 -12.49 5.96
N PHE A 593 -18.63 -12.42 4.65
CA PHE A 593 -19.78 -11.86 3.94
C PHE A 593 -20.55 -12.98 3.22
N ALA A 594 -21.87 -12.93 3.23
CA ALA A 594 -22.71 -13.89 2.52
C ALA A 594 -23.82 -13.20 1.71
N TYR A 595 -24.14 -13.78 0.55
CA TYR A 595 -25.18 -13.29 -0.36
C TYR A 595 -25.95 -14.45 -1.00
N GLY A 596 -27.27 -14.30 -1.11
CA GLY A 596 -28.17 -15.31 -1.68
C GLY A 596 -28.95 -16.08 -0.62
N PRO A 597 -29.59 -17.21 -0.97
CA PRO A 597 -30.39 -17.99 -0.02
C PRO A 597 -29.54 -18.45 1.16
N HIS A 598 -30.11 -18.42 2.37
CA HIS A 598 -29.41 -18.74 3.62
C HIS A 598 -28.24 -17.82 4.02
N SER A 599 -28.04 -16.69 3.36
CA SER A 599 -26.97 -15.74 3.74
C SER A 599 -27.08 -15.20 5.17
N LEU A 600 -28.30 -15.13 5.74
CA LEU A 600 -28.54 -14.73 7.14
C LEU A 600 -27.86 -15.65 8.17
N ASP A 601 -27.53 -16.89 7.79
CA ASP A 601 -26.92 -17.90 8.66
C ASP A 601 -25.45 -17.57 9.00
N PHE A 602 -24.82 -16.66 8.25
CA PHE A 602 -23.41 -16.28 8.37
C PHE A 602 -23.17 -14.98 9.17
N ARG A 603 -24.19 -14.49 9.88
CA ARG A 603 -24.06 -13.31 10.75
C ARG A 603 -23.49 -13.65 12.13
N GLY A 604 -22.86 -12.66 12.76
CA GLY A 604 -22.30 -12.78 14.11
C GLY A 604 -20.82 -13.19 14.12
N VAL A 605 -20.31 -13.55 15.29
CA VAL A 605 -18.91 -13.96 15.49
C VAL A 605 -18.86 -15.45 15.80
N PHE A 606 -18.03 -16.21 15.07
CA PHE A 606 -17.92 -17.66 15.21
C PHE A 606 -16.52 -18.16 14.82
N ASN A 607 -16.19 -19.41 15.16
CA ASN A 607 -14.95 -20.04 14.69
C ASN A 607 -15.03 -20.34 13.19
N ASN A 608 -13.90 -20.31 12.48
CA ASN A 608 -13.85 -20.69 11.05
C ASN A 608 -14.41 -22.09 10.76
N THR A 609 -14.40 -23.02 11.72
CA THR A 609 -15.07 -24.33 11.62
C THR A 609 -16.60 -24.25 11.45
N GLU A 610 -17.23 -23.17 11.91
CA GLU A 610 -18.67 -22.98 11.74
C GLU A 610 -19.06 -22.63 10.29
N ILE A 611 -18.13 -22.10 9.49
CA ILE A 611 -18.33 -21.89 8.05
C ILE A 611 -18.60 -23.25 7.39
N PHE A 612 -17.78 -24.27 7.71
CA PHE A 612 -18.00 -25.64 7.27
C PHE A 612 -19.39 -26.14 7.69
N ASN A 613 -19.72 -26.05 8.98
CA ASN A 613 -20.97 -26.60 9.52
C ASN A 613 -22.20 -25.99 8.83
N LYS A 614 -22.19 -24.66 8.60
CA LYS A 614 -23.24 -23.93 7.91
C LYS A 614 -23.36 -24.36 6.45
N ILE A 615 -22.25 -24.42 5.70
CA ILE A 615 -22.26 -24.86 4.30
C ILE A 615 -22.71 -26.33 4.22
N ARG A 616 -22.18 -27.19 5.08
CA ARG A 616 -22.46 -28.64 5.07
C ARG A 616 -23.93 -28.95 5.27
N ALA A 617 -24.63 -28.18 6.10
CA ALA A 617 -26.08 -28.32 6.32
C ALA A 617 -26.93 -28.01 5.07
N LEU A 618 -26.37 -27.25 4.10
CA LEU A 618 -27.04 -26.85 2.87
C LEU A 618 -26.74 -27.79 1.69
N ILE A 619 -25.71 -28.63 1.80
CA ILE A 619 -25.38 -29.65 0.79
C ILE A 619 -26.38 -30.82 0.93
N LYS A 620 -27.29 -30.93 -0.05
CA LYS A 620 -28.37 -31.93 -0.13
C LYS A 620 -28.38 -32.68 -1.44
#